data_AF-A0A7S2WWR8-F1
#
_entry.id   AF-A0A7S2WWR8-F1
#
_cell.length_a   1.000
_cell.length_b   1.000
_cell.length_c   1.000
_cell.angle_alpha   90.00
_cell.angle_beta   90.00
_cell.angle_gamma   90.00
#
_symmetry.space_group_name_H-M   'P 1'
#
loop_
_entity.id
_entity.type
_entity.pdbx_description
1 polymer ?
#
loop_
_entity_poly.entity_id
_entity_poly.type
_entity_poly.pdbx_seq_one_letter_code
_entity_poly.pdbx_strand_id
1 'polypeptide(L)'
;ISHFFHHFVSIVYNISNTMATENTKPIIGYWKIRGLAAPIHYQLAYSKVDFDQEIYEQGDAPDFSRASWVDVKYTQNFDFPNLPYLKHGNYSLTESVAIHKYCAKKWCPELLCLDDDELYGKAEMSWAIMMDAKM
;
A
#
# COMPACT_ATOMS: atom_id res chain seq x y z
N ILE A 1 25.47 -10.31 27.97
CA ILE A 1 24.09 -10.04 28.47
C ILE A 1 23.35 -9.05 27.56
N SER A 2 23.93 -7.90 27.16
CA SER A 2 23.21 -6.92 26.31
C SER A 2 22.87 -7.42 24.90
N HIS A 3 23.75 -8.18 24.23
CA HIS A 3 23.49 -8.66 22.86
C HIS A 3 22.33 -9.66 22.80
N PHE A 4 22.23 -10.54 23.79
CA PHE A 4 21.14 -11.50 23.91
C PHE A 4 19.81 -10.79 24.23
N PHE A 5 19.85 -9.74 25.05
CA PHE A 5 18.67 -8.95 25.40
C PHE A 5 18.12 -8.16 24.21
N HIS A 6 18.98 -7.49 23.43
CA HIS A 6 18.55 -6.79 22.21
C HIS A 6 17.96 -7.74 21.16
N HIS A 7 18.56 -8.91 20.98
CA HIS A 7 18.06 -9.92 20.05
C HIS A 7 16.69 -10.45 20.48
N PHE A 8 16.52 -10.76 21.78
CA PHE A 8 15.26 -11.20 22.33
C PHE A 8 14.15 -10.15 22.20
N VAL A 9 14.44 -8.88 22.52
CA VAL A 9 13.47 -7.77 22.35
C VAL A 9 13.07 -7.60 20.88
N SER A 10 14.02 -7.70 19.95
CA SER A 10 13.73 -7.64 18.51
C SER A 10 12.84 -8.79 18.06
N ILE A 11 13.10 -10.03 18.51
CA ILE A 11 12.26 -11.19 18.19
C ILE A 11 10.83 -10.99 18.71
N VAL A 12 10.67 -10.60 19.98
CA VAL A 12 9.34 -10.40 20.58
C VAL A 12 8.58 -9.26 19.89
N TYR A 13 9.26 -8.16 19.55
CA TYR A 13 8.69 -7.05 18.80
C TYR A 13 8.24 -7.48 17.40
N ASN A 14 9.09 -8.22 16.67
CA ASN A 14 8.76 -8.71 15.33
C ASN A 14 7.59 -9.69 15.36
N ILE A 15 7.57 -10.65 16.30
CA ILE A 15 6.44 -11.58 16.48
C ILE A 15 5.15 -10.82 16.75
N SER A 16 5.18 -9.86 17.67
CA SER A 16 4.00 -9.06 18.03
C SER A 16 3.48 -8.26 16.83
N ASN A 17 4.38 -7.65 16.04
CA ASN A 17 4.02 -6.94 14.82
C ASN A 17 3.47 -7.86 13.74
N THR A 18 4.05 -9.03 13.52
CA THR A 18 3.53 -10.01 12.55
C THR A 18 2.12 -10.44 12.93
N MET A 19 1.88 -10.79 14.20
CA MET A 19 0.56 -11.17 14.68
C MET A 19 -0.46 -10.02 14.57
N ALA A 20 -0.04 -8.77 14.82
CA ALA A 20 -0.89 -7.60 14.62
C ALA A 20 -1.26 -7.39 13.14
N THR A 21 -0.38 -7.73 12.19
CA THR A 21 -0.70 -7.63 10.75
C THR A 21 -1.53 -8.78 10.21
N GLU A 22 -1.40 -9.99 10.75
CA GLU A 22 -2.11 -11.15 10.19
C GLU A 22 -3.62 -11.05 10.36
N ASN A 23 -4.08 -10.29 11.35
CA ASN A 23 -5.48 -10.27 11.75
C ASN A 23 -6.19 -8.93 11.50
N THR A 24 -5.56 -8.02 10.75
CA THR A 24 -6.12 -6.70 10.45
C THR A 24 -6.55 -6.61 9.00
N LYS A 25 -7.71 -6.00 8.78
CA LYS A 25 -8.18 -5.67 7.43
C LYS A 25 -7.36 -4.50 6.87
N PRO A 26 -6.84 -4.56 5.63
CA PRO A 26 -6.12 -3.44 5.05
C PRO A 26 -7.07 -2.26 4.76
N ILE A 27 -6.56 -1.04 4.91
CA ILE A 27 -7.26 0.20 4.60
C ILE A 27 -6.53 0.89 3.45
N ILE A 28 -7.25 1.22 2.38
CA ILE A 28 -6.72 1.96 1.23
C ILE A 28 -7.21 3.41 1.29
N GLY A 29 -6.26 4.33 1.37
CA GLY A 29 -6.54 5.77 1.37
C GLY A 29 -6.36 6.38 -0.01
N TYR A 30 -7.38 7.04 -0.55
CA TYR A 30 -7.28 7.76 -1.81
C TYR A 30 -8.34 8.84 -2.01
N TRP A 31 -8.17 9.64 -3.06
CA TRP A 31 -9.21 10.54 -3.54
C TRP A 31 -10.50 9.79 -3.92
N LYS A 32 -11.66 10.44 -3.84
CA LYS A 32 -12.98 9.96 -4.29
C LYS A 32 -13.09 9.92 -5.82
N ILE A 33 -12.14 9.24 -6.46
CA ILE A 33 -12.05 8.98 -7.89
C ILE A 33 -11.48 7.56 -8.07
N ARG A 34 -11.46 7.06 -9.31
CA ARG A 34 -10.78 5.79 -9.61
C ARG A 34 -9.25 5.94 -9.46
N GLY A 35 -8.67 6.81 -10.30
CA GLY A 35 -7.24 7.14 -10.33
C GLY A 35 -6.30 5.94 -10.09
N LEU A 36 -5.24 6.18 -9.31
CA LEU A 36 -4.19 5.19 -9.03
C LEU A 36 -4.61 4.09 -8.04
N ALA A 37 -5.71 4.27 -7.29
CA ALA A 37 -6.19 3.27 -6.34
C ALA A 37 -7.03 2.17 -6.99
N ALA A 38 -7.67 2.44 -8.14
CA ALA A 38 -8.53 1.45 -8.79
C ALA A 38 -7.80 0.13 -9.15
N PRO A 39 -6.58 0.15 -9.75
CA PRO A 39 -5.84 -1.09 -9.97
C PRO A 39 -5.54 -1.86 -8.68
N ILE A 40 -5.26 -1.16 -7.57
CA ILE A 40 -5.00 -1.77 -6.26
C ILE A 40 -6.27 -2.47 -5.75
N HIS A 41 -7.44 -1.84 -5.89
CA HIS A 41 -8.73 -2.45 -5.54
C HIS A 41 -8.99 -3.72 -6.37
N TYR A 42 -8.69 -3.70 -7.67
CA TYR A 42 -8.84 -4.88 -8.53
C TYR A 42 -7.90 -6.01 -8.13
N GLN A 43 -6.65 -5.69 -7.79
CA GLN A 43 -5.69 -6.68 -7.30
C GLN A 43 -6.20 -7.34 -6.01
N LEU A 44 -6.65 -6.55 -5.02
CA LEU A 44 -7.18 -7.08 -3.75
C LEU A 44 -8.44 -7.93 -3.97
N ALA A 45 -9.35 -7.48 -4.84
CA ALA A 45 -10.54 -8.24 -5.20
C ALA A 45 -10.18 -9.57 -5.88
N TYR A 46 -9.22 -9.57 -6.81
CA TYR A 46 -8.69 -10.78 -7.46
C TYR A 46 -8.08 -11.74 -6.42
N SER A 47 -7.32 -11.20 -5.46
CA SER A 47 -6.74 -11.94 -4.34
C SER A 47 -7.75 -12.33 -3.26
N LYS A 48 -9.04 -12.01 -3.43
CA LYS A 48 -10.14 -12.27 -2.47
C LYS A 48 -9.88 -11.68 -1.08
N VAL A 49 -9.23 -10.53 -1.05
CA VAL A 49 -8.93 -9.78 0.18
C VAL A 49 -10.00 -8.70 0.35
N ASP A 50 -10.73 -8.76 1.46
CA ASP A 50 -11.62 -7.67 1.87
C ASP A 50 -10.79 -6.49 2.41
N PHE A 51 -11.18 -5.26 2.09
CA PHE A 51 -10.47 -4.05 2.49
C PHE A 51 -11.42 -2.88 2.74
N ASP A 52 -11.03 -1.97 3.62
CA ASP A 52 -11.78 -0.74 3.90
C ASP A 52 -11.15 0.45 3.14
N GLN A 53 -11.92 1.52 2.97
CA GLN A 53 -11.48 2.71 2.24
C GLN A 53 -11.54 3.96 3.13
N GLU A 54 -10.45 4.72 3.14
CA GLU A 54 -10.42 6.10 3.63
C GLU A 54 -10.48 7.03 2.42
N ILE A 55 -11.62 7.69 2.21
CA ILE A 55 -11.90 8.46 0.99
C ILE A 55 -11.74 9.95 1.28
N TYR A 56 -10.94 10.62 0.46
CA TYR A 56 -10.80 12.08 0.46
C TYR A 56 -11.60 12.69 -0.69
N GLU A 57 -12.57 13.53 -0.38
CA GLU A 57 -13.37 14.22 -1.40
C GLU A 57 -12.78 15.59 -1.71
N GLN A 58 -12.69 15.91 -3.01
CA GLN A 58 -12.33 17.25 -3.46
C GLN A 58 -13.54 18.16 -3.24
N GLY A 59 -13.32 19.38 -2.73
CA GLY A 59 -14.39 20.36 -2.58
C GLY A 59 -15.00 20.76 -3.92
N ASP A 60 -16.18 21.37 -3.87
CA ASP A 60 -16.92 21.78 -5.06
C ASP A 60 -16.25 22.93 -5.84
N ALA A 61 -16.71 23.13 -7.07
CA ALA A 61 -16.36 24.29 -7.87
C ALA A 61 -16.84 25.59 -7.19
N PRO A 62 -16.13 26.73 -7.40
CA PRO A 62 -14.99 26.91 -8.30
C PRO A 62 -13.62 26.57 -7.68
N ASP A 63 -13.56 26.37 -6.36
CA ASP A 63 -12.29 26.33 -5.63
C ASP A 63 -11.62 24.94 -5.67
N PHE A 64 -12.39 23.88 -5.90
CA PHE A 64 -11.88 22.50 -6.03
C PHE A 64 -10.93 22.11 -4.90
N SER A 65 -11.28 22.48 -3.66
CA SER A 65 -10.39 22.41 -2.50
C SER A 65 -9.86 21.00 -2.25
N ARG A 66 -8.57 20.89 -1.92
CA ARG A 66 -7.89 19.63 -1.56
C ARG A 66 -7.63 19.50 -0.06
N ALA A 67 -8.22 20.39 0.75
CA ALA A 67 -8.00 20.49 2.19
C ALA A 67 -8.25 19.15 2.93
N SER A 68 -9.25 18.37 2.47
CA SER A 68 -9.58 17.05 3.03
C SER A 68 -8.37 16.12 3.16
N TRP A 69 -7.42 16.18 2.23
CA TRP A 69 -6.15 15.46 2.31
C TRP A 69 -5.01 16.34 2.80
N VAL A 70 -4.87 17.56 2.27
CA VAL A 70 -3.70 18.41 2.53
C VAL A 70 -3.53 18.72 4.03
N ASP A 71 -4.63 18.92 4.74
CA ASP A 71 -4.62 19.30 6.16
C ASP A 71 -4.19 18.13 7.05
N VAL A 72 -4.45 16.89 6.62
CA VAL A 72 -4.10 15.68 7.38
C VAL A 72 -2.83 14.98 6.87
N LYS A 73 -2.31 15.37 5.70
CA LYS A 73 -1.21 14.68 4.98
C LYS A 73 -0.01 14.36 5.87
N TYR A 74 0.43 15.31 6.69
CA TYR A 74 1.61 15.17 7.55
C TYR A 74 1.31 14.71 8.97
N THR A 75 0.04 14.42 9.28
CA THR A 75 -0.41 13.99 10.62
C THR A 75 -0.52 12.48 10.78
N GLN A 76 -0.53 11.74 9.67
CA GLN A 76 -0.78 10.29 9.66
C GLN A 76 0.48 9.42 9.83
N ASN A 77 1.65 10.03 10.11
CA ASN A 77 2.91 9.35 10.40
C ASN A 77 3.41 8.41 9.28
N PHE A 78 3.26 8.83 8.01
CA PHE A 78 3.90 8.16 6.87
C PHE A 78 5.35 8.61 6.71
N ASP A 79 6.26 7.71 6.34
CA ASP A 79 7.65 8.04 6.00
C ASP A 79 7.71 8.99 4.79
N PHE A 80 6.88 8.74 3.77
CA PHE A 80 6.77 9.54 2.55
C PHE A 80 5.30 9.86 2.25
N PRO A 81 4.70 10.89 2.88
CA PRO A 81 3.26 11.14 2.77
C PRO A 81 2.77 11.38 1.33
N ASN A 82 1.96 10.46 0.81
CA ASN A 82 1.39 10.55 -0.53
C ASN A 82 0.09 9.75 -0.65
N LEU A 83 -0.64 9.95 -1.75
CA LEU A 83 -1.81 9.15 -2.14
C LEU A 83 -1.51 8.36 -3.42
N PRO A 84 -1.92 7.09 -3.55
CA PRO A 84 -2.61 6.29 -2.52
C PRO A 84 -1.68 5.86 -1.39
N TYR A 85 -2.29 5.51 -0.26
CA TYR A 85 -1.62 4.80 0.83
C TYR A 85 -2.36 3.51 1.20
N LEU A 86 -1.65 2.58 1.81
CA LEU A 86 -2.19 1.38 2.45
C LEU A 86 -1.79 1.41 3.94
N LYS A 87 -2.76 1.19 4.84
CA LYS A 87 -2.51 0.86 6.25
C LYS A 87 -2.89 -0.58 6.50
N HIS A 88 -2.01 -1.35 7.14
CA HIS A 88 -2.27 -2.74 7.48
C HIS A 88 -1.52 -3.11 8.76
N GLY A 89 -2.27 -3.29 9.85
CA GLY A 89 -1.71 -3.44 11.20
C GLY A 89 -0.86 -2.22 11.58
N ASN A 90 0.39 -2.47 11.93
CA ASN A 90 1.36 -1.43 12.31
C ASN A 90 2.14 -0.86 11.12
N TYR A 91 1.81 -1.27 9.90
CA TYR A 91 2.50 -0.83 8.70
C TYR A 91 1.66 0.18 7.93
N SER A 92 2.36 1.17 7.38
CA SER A 92 1.80 2.10 6.43
C SER A 92 2.73 2.25 5.24
N LEU A 93 2.17 2.18 4.04
CA LEU A 93 2.90 2.29 2.78
C LEU A 93 2.26 3.35 1.91
N THR A 94 3.08 4.12 1.22
CA THR A 94 2.68 5.04 0.15
C THR A 94 3.34 4.58 -1.16
N GLU A 95 3.02 5.24 -2.27
CA GLU A 95 3.43 4.87 -3.65
C GLU A 95 2.71 3.62 -4.18
N SER A 96 1.95 3.79 -5.27
CA SER A 96 1.06 2.75 -5.82
C SER A 96 1.80 1.45 -6.19
N VAL A 97 3.00 1.55 -6.74
CA VAL A 97 3.83 0.37 -7.08
C VAL A 97 4.20 -0.45 -5.84
N ALA A 98 4.61 0.25 -4.78
CA ALA A 98 5.04 -0.39 -3.54
C ALA A 98 3.86 -1.11 -2.89
N ILE A 99 2.68 -0.47 -2.91
CA ILE A 99 1.43 -1.08 -2.45
C ILE A 99 1.09 -2.33 -3.28
N HIS A 100 1.17 -2.27 -4.61
CA HIS A 100 0.93 -3.44 -5.47
C HIS A 100 1.85 -4.63 -5.15
N LYS A 101 3.15 -4.37 -5.00
CA LYS A 101 4.15 -5.39 -4.65
C LYS A 101 3.90 -5.97 -3.27
N TYR A 102 3.53 -5.12 -2.30
CA TYR A 102 3.15 -5.56 -0.97
C TYR A 102 1.92 -6.47 -0.99
N CYS A 103 0.85 -6.06 -1.66
CA CYS A 103 -0.39 -6.84 -1.77
C CYS A 103 -0.13 -8.20 -2.44
N ALA A 104 0.64 -8.23 -3.53
CA ALA A 104 1.03 -9.47 -4.18
C ALA A 104 1.82 -10.35 -3.21
N LYS A 105 2.87 -9.83 -2.58
CA LYS A 105 3.70 -10.62 -1.66
C LYS A 105 2.91 -11.18 -0.47
N LYS A 106 1.92 -10.44 0.04
CA LYS A 106 1.15 -10.84 1.22
C LYS A 106 0.04 -11.83 0.90
N TRP A 107 -0.68 -11.66 -0.21
CA TRP A 107 -1.93 -12.40 -0.46
C TRP A 107 -1.98 -13.17 -1.78
N CYS A 108 -1.12 -12.86 -2.75
CA CYS A 108 -1.13 -13.50 -4.08
C CYS A 108 0.28 -13.46 -4.71
N PRO A 109 1.25 -14.20 -4.12
CA PRO A 109 2.67 -14.07 -4.49
C PRO A 109 2.99 -14.44 -5.93
N GLU A 110 2.15 -15.25 -6.58
CA GLU A 110 2.24 -15.61 -7.98
C GLU A 110 2.19 -14.41 -8.92
N LEU A 111 1.57 -13.29 -8.52
CA LEU A 111 1.54 -12.05 -9.31
C LEU A 111 2.91 -11.37 -9.40
N LEU A 112 3.88 -11.78 -8.58
CA LEU A 112 5.25 -11.27 -8.65
C LEU A 112 6.11 -12.05 -9.65
N CYS A 113 5.67 -13.22 -10.13
CA CYS A 113 6.42 -14.03 -11.09
C CYS A 113 7.87 -14.33 -10.66
N LEU A 114 8.13 -14.51 -9.35
CA LEU A 114 9.49 -14.64 -8.80
C LEU A 114 10.20 -15.95 -9.20
N ASP A 115 9.47 -16.90 -9.75
CA ASP A 115 9.96 -18.19 -10.24
C ASP A 115 10.38 -18.16 -11.72
N ASP A 116 10.11 -17.06 -12.43
CA ASP A 116 10.47 -16.86 -13.84
C ASP A 116 11.11 -15.48 -14.02
N ASP A 117 12.45 -15.47 -14.13
CA ASP A 117 13.25 -14.25 -14.27
C ASP A 117 12.83 -13.40 -15.49
N GLU A 118 12.47 -14.04 -16.61
CA GLU A 118 12.06 -13.35 -17.82
C GLU A 118 10.68 -12.70 -17.65
N LEU A 119 9.74 -13.43 -17.05
CA LEU A 119 8.40 -12.93 -16.78
C LEU A 119 8.41 -11.81 -15.73
N TYR A 120 9.21 -11.93 -14.68
CA TYR A 120 9.43 -10.85 -13.71
C TYR A 120 9.95 -9.58 -14.41
N GLY A 121 10.98 -9.72 -15.25
CA GLY A 121 11.53 -8.58 -16.01
C GLY A 121 10.48 -7.93 -16.93
N LYS A 122 9.68 -8.75 -17.63
CA LYS A 122 8.58 -8.26 -18.49
C LYS A 122 7.48 -7.57 -17.70
N ALA A 123 7.16 -8.04 -16.49
CA ALA A 123 6.16 -7.41 -15.63
C ALA A 123 6.62 -6.01 -15.18
N GLU A 124 7.88 -5.87 -14.76
CA GLU A 124 8.45 -4.56 -14.39
C GLU A 124 8.54 -3.61 -15.59
N MET A 125 8.94 -4.11 -16.77
CA MET A 125 8.91 -3.31 -18.00
C MET A 125 7.51 -2.85 -18.37
N SER A 126 6.52 -3.75 -18.29
CA SER A 126 5.12 -3.44 -18.59
C SER A 126 4.57 -2.38 -17.65
N TRP A 127 4.93 -2.46 -16.36
CA TRP A 127 4.58 -1.43 -15.38
C TRP A 127 5.19 -0.08 -15.75
N ALA A 128 6.49 -0.03 -16.05
CA ALA A 128 7.17 1.22 -16.42
C ALA A 128 6.53 1.87 -17.65
N ILE A 129 6.26 1.10 -18.70
CA ILE A 129 5.60 1.58 -19.92
C ILE A 129 4.19 2.12 -19.61
N MET A 130 3.42 1.41 -18.78
CA MET A 130 2.07 1.85 -18.39
C MET A 130 2.09 3.17 -17.61
N MET A 131 3.10 3.40 -16.76
CA MET A 131 3.26 4.66 -16.03
C MET A 131 3.68 5.81 -16.94
N ASP A 132 4.52 5.54 -17.94
CA ASP A 132 4.97 6.55 -18.91
C ASP A 132 3.87 6.93 -19.90
N ALA A 133 2.96 6.01 -20.21
CA ALA A 133 1.86 6.20 -21.15
C ALA A 133 0.79 7.22 -20.70
N LYS A 134 0.99 7.90 -19.55
CA LYS A 134 0.15 8.93 -18.92
C LYS A 134 -1.24 9.15 -19.55
N MET A 135 -2.26 8.64 -18.85
CA MET A 135 -3.61 9.23 -18.84
C MET A 135 -3.57 10.65 -18.27
#